data_AF-M8B0R1-F1
#
_entry.id   AF-M8B0R1-F1
#
_cell.length_a   1.000
_cell.length_b   1.000
_cell.length_c   1.000
_cell.angle_alpha   90.00
_cell.angle_beta   90.00
_cell.angle_gamma   90.00
#
_symmetry.space_group_name_H-M   'P 1'
#
loop_
_entity.id
_entity.type
_entity.pdbx_description
1 polymer ?
#
loop_
_entity_poly.entity_id
_entity_poly.type
_entity_poly.pdbx_seq_one_letter_code
_entity_poly.pdbx_strand_id
1 'polypeptide(L)'
;MALEESCRKTVRVINQHAEIDRANGPFWEAAKIMCDAEIARAAGTAGHGEGAGRGAVESKGVEGLEAMQEAVAARMAAGEAMVVEHWQGVTELIRVEKAKKYLEQNYSACDDEAPPCSGDKNDEPEITDDVDDDNADADEEGSEALCPVALPQTPPGPEQRKPKYITRVRSGFEWNKYNRVHYDRDQPPPKIIKGYKFVVHYPDLAGTKPPEYTIHEDGESGETCIIRFHTGPPYEDVAFRIVNKEWEYSRKAGFRCTFERGVLHLNFNFKRFFYKR
;
A
#
# COMPACT_ATOMS: atom_id res chain seq x y z
N MET A 1 7.45 24.08 -9.55
CA MET A 1 6.10 23.63 -9.97
C MET A 1 6.03 22.12 -10.16
N ALA A 2 6.83 21.49 -11.05
CA ALA A 2 6.76 20.02 -11.26
C ALA A 2 7.11 19.17 -10.00
N LEU A 3 8.11 19.59 -9.23
CA LEU A 3 8.52 18.93 -7.97
C LEU A 3 7.45 19.03 -6.88
N GLU A 4 6.82 20.20 -6.72
CA GLU A 4 5.76 20.42 -5.73
C GLU A 4 4.51 19.57 -6.03
N GLU A 5 4.15 19.43 -7.31
CA GLU A 5 3.04 18.58 -7.74
C GLU A 5 3.36 17.09 -7.55
N SER A 6 4.62 16.69 -7.78
CA SER A 6 5.10 15.33 -7.51
C SER A 6 5.01 15.00 -6.01
N CYS A 7 5.53 15.86 -5.14
CA CYS A 7 5.45 15.65 -3.68
C CYS A 7 4.00 15.62 -3.17
N ARG A 8 3.10 16.46 -3.71
CA ARG A 8 1.66 16.42 -3.36
C ARG A 8 0.98 15.13 -3.79
N LYS A 9 1.35 14.55 -4.94
CA LYS A 9 0.88 13.23 -5.36
C LYS A 9 1.38 12.15 -4.40
N THR A 10 2.65 12.22 -3.98
CA THR A 10 3.22 11.29 -2.99
C THR A 10 2.50 11.37 -1.65
N VAL A 11 2.15 12.56 -1.16
CA VAL A 11 1.37 12.71 0.09
C VAL A 11 -0.02 12.09 -0.01
N ARG A 12 -0.69 12.19 -1.17
CA ARG A 12 -1.99 11.53 -1.38
C ARG A 12 -1.85 10.01 -1.32
N VAL A 13 -0.81 9.47 -1.93
CA VAL A 13 -0.52 8.02 -1.90
C VAL A 13 -0.19 7.57 -0.47
N ILE A 14 0.63 8.34 0.25
CA ILE A 14 0.97 8.08 1.66
C ILE A 14 -0.27 8.06 2.55
N ASN A 15 -1.17 9.04 2.42
CA ASN A 15 -2.40 9.06 3.22
C ASN A 15 -3.31 7.88 2.90
N GLN A 16 -3.43 7.52 1.61
CA GLN A 16 -4.20 6.36 1.20
C GLN A 16 -3.62 5.06 1.78
N HIS A 17 -2.30 4.93 1.83
CA HIS A 17 -1.63 3.75 2.39
C HIS A 17 -1.66 3.74 3.92
N ALA A 18 -1.60 4.91 4.57
CA ALA A 18 -1.75 5.06 6.02
C ALA A 18 -3.13 4.63 6.53
N GLU A 19 -4.18 4.87 5.72
CA GLU A 19 -5.54 4.42 6.02
C GLU A 19 -5.69 2.90 5.88
N ILE A 20 -4.93 2.30 4.97
CA ILE A 20 -4.93 0.85 4.69
C ILE A 20 -4.09 0.09 5.72
N ASP A 21 -2.92 0.61 6.08
CA ASP A 21 -1.95 0.00 6.99
C ASP A 21 -1.85 0.77 8.31
N ARG A 22 -2.95 0.73 9.09
CA ARG A 22 -2.96 1.28 10.46
C ARG A 22 -1.97 0.60 11.40
N ALA A 23 -1.56 -0.64 11.11
CA ALA A 23 -0.63 -1.38 11.93
C ALA A 23 0.76 -0.71 11.94
N ASN A 24 1.13 -0.05 10.85
CA ASN A 24 2.37 0.69 10.71
C ASN A 24 2.19 2.22 10.85
N GLY A 25 1.17 2.66 11.58
CA GLY A 25 0.81 4.08 11.75
C GLY A 25 1.99 5.02 12.04
N PRO A 26 2.92 4.69 12.96
CA PRO A 26 4.07 5.54 13.26
C PRO A 26 5.02 5.78 12.06
N PHE A 27 5.18 4.79 11.18
CA PHE A 27 5.95 4.94 9.94
C PHE A 27 5.26 5.90 8.97
N TRP A 28 3.96 5.73 8.76
CA TRP A 28 3.20 6.57 7.84
C TRP A 28 3.11 8.02 8.34
N GLU A 29 3.03 8.22 9.64
CA GLU A 29 3.11 9.55 10.26
C GLU A 29 4.49 10.19 10.04
N ALA A 30 5.58 9.43 10.25
CA ALA A 30 6.93 9.91 9.99
C ALA A 30 7.18 10.22 8.50
N ALA A 31 6.72 9.36 7.60
CA ALA A 31 6.81 9.55 6.15
C ALA A 31 6.03 10.78 5.68
N LYS A 32 4.83 11.01 6.25
CA LYS A 32 4.02 12.19 5.98
C LYS A 32 4.75 13.47 6.41
N ILE A 33 5.33 13.48 7.62
CA ILE A 33 6.12 14.62 8.13
C ILE A 33 7.29 14.95 7.18
N MET A 34 8.00 13.94 6.68
CA MET A 34 9.10 14.14 5.72
C MET A 34 8.63 14.73 4.40
N CYS A 35 7.49 14.26 3.86
CA CYS A 35 6.93 14.80 2.62
C CYS A 35 6.39 16.22 2.79
N ASP A 36 5.71 16.52 3.89
CA ASP A 36 5.19 17.86 4.18
C ASP A 36 6.36 18.88 4.31
N ALA A 37 7.48 18.47 4.91
CA ALA A 37 8.70 19.28 5.01
C ALA A 37 9.34 19.56 3.64
N GLU A 38 9.43 18.55 2.77
CA GLU A 38 9.94 18.72 1.40
C GLU A 38 9.02 19.59 0.54
N ILE A 39 7.69 19.53 0.74
CA ILE A 39 6.74 20.45 0.09
C ILE A 39 6.98 21.89 0.55
N ALA A 40 7.14 22.12 1.86
CA ALA A 40 7.42 23.45 2.40
C ALA A 40 8.76 24.01 1.89
N ARG A 41 9.77 23.14 1.75
CA ARG A 41 11.07 23.48 1.16
C ARG A 41 10.94 23.83 -0.33
N ALA A 42 10.21 23.04 -1.10
CA ALA A 42 9.99 23.28 -2.53
C ALA A 42 9.13 24.54 -2.81
N ALA A 43 8.22 24.89 -1.90
CA ALA A 43 7.38 26.08 -1.98
C ALA A 43 8.10 27.38 -1.59
N GLY A 44 9.33 27.30 -1.06
CA GLY A 44 10.06 28.47 -0.53
C GLY A 44 9.39 29.13 0.68
N THR A 45 8.38 28.47 1.26
CA THR A 45 7.68 28.89 2.48
C THR A 45 8.35 28.38 3.74
N ALA A 46 9.36 27.51 3.61
CA ALA A 46 10.34 27.25 4.66
C ALA A 46 11.00 28.59 5.02
N GLY A 47 10.44 29.22 6.06
CA GLY A 47 10.85 30.53 6.54
C GLY A 47 12.36 30.61 6.70
N HIS A 48 12.87 31.84 6.53
CA HIS A 48 14.25 32.31 6.52
C HIS A 48 15.07 31.91 7.78
N GLY A 49 15.19 30.62 8.03
CA GLY A 49 15.84 29.95 9.16
C GLY A 49 17.06 29.18 8.70
N GLU A 50 17.75 29.64 7.66
CA GLU A 50 19.12 29.21 7.32
C GLU A 50 20.16 29.65 8.38
N GLY A 51 19.73 30.28 9.47
CA GLY A 51 20.60 30.72 10.55
C GLY A 51 20.82 29.65 11.62
N ALA A 52 22.08 29.24 11.78
CA ALA A 52 22.77 28.65 12.95
C ALA A 52 22.13 27.50 13.78
N GLY A 53 20.81 27.40 13.90
CA GLY A 53 20.10 26.38 14.68
C GLY A 53 19.90 25.06 13.94
N ARG A 54 19.86 25.06 12.60
CA ARG A 54 19.61 23.85 11.80
C ARG A 54 20.66 22.76 12.03
N GLY A 55 21.94 23.12 11.92
CA GLY A 55 23.05 22.20 12.19
C GLY A 55 23.10 21.71 13.64
N ALA A 56 22.58 22.49 14.60
CA ALA A 56 22.50 22.11 16.01
C ALA A 56 21.34 21.13 16.31
N VAL A 57 20.31 21.08 15.47
CA VAL A 57 19.22 20.12 15.54
C VAL A 57 19.61 18.81 14.84
N GLU A 58 20.17 18.90 13.63
CA GLU A 58 20.56 17.73 12.81
C GLU A 58 21.69 16.89 13.44
N SER A 59 22.52 17.48 14.31
CA SER A 59 23.62 16.79 14.99
C SER A 59 23.24 16.13 16.32
N LYS A 60 22.00 16.30 16.80
CA LYS A 60 21.54 15.73 18.06
C LYS A 60 20.92 14.34 17.89
N GLY A 61 21.19 13.45 18.84
CA GLY A 61 20.50 12.16 18.95
C GLY A 61 19.04 12.31 19.39
N VAL A 62 18.26 11.24 19.32
CA VAL A 62 16.80 11.23 19.63
C VAL A 62 16.50 11.79 21.02
N GLU A 63 17.27 11.40 22.04
CA GLU A 63 17.15 11.92 23.41
C GLU A 63 17.48 13.42 23.50
N GLY A 64 18.47 13.87 22.73
CA GLY A 64 18.87 15.28 22.66
C GLY A 64 17.84 16.18 21.96
N LEU A 65 17.07 15.62 21.03
CA LEU A 65 15.95 16.29 20.36
C LEU A 65 14.74 16.43 21.28
N GLU A 66 14.47 15.43 22.12
CA GLU A 66 13.41 15.49 23.14
C GLU A 66 13.69 16.56 24.20
N ALA A 67 14.92 16.58 24.74
CA ALA A 67 15.33 17.64 25.66
C ALA A 67 15.28 19.04 25.03
N MET A 68 15.58 19.15 23.73
CA MET A 68 15.46 20.43 23.01
C MET A 68 13.99 20.82 22.81
N GLN A 69 13.10 19.87 22.52
CA GLN A 69 11.66 20.11 22.40
C GLN A 69 11.07 20.65 23.71
N GLU A 70 11.44 20.06 24.85
CA GLU A 70 11.00 20.52 26.18
C GLU A 70 11.53 21.91 26.51
N ALA A 71 12.81 22.20 26.21
CA ALA A 71 13.40 23.52 26.42
C ALA A 71 12.72 24.60 25.57
N VAL A 72 12.41 24.31 24.31
CA VAL A 72 11.67 25.21 23.42
C VAL A 72 10.24 25.41 23.92
N ALA A 73 9.55 24.34 24.33
CA ALA A 73 8.19 24.42 24.87
C ALA A 73 8.12 25.24 26.17
N ALA A 74 9.07 25.05 27.09
CA ALA A 74 9.18 25.81 28.32
C ALA A 74 9.41 27.31 28.05
N ARG A 75 10.27 27.65 27.08
CA ARG A 75 10.52 29.03 26.66
C ARG A 75 9.31 29.69 26.02
N MET A 76 8.54 28.94 25.23
CA MET A 76 7.28 29.39 24.64
C MET A 76 6.21 29.61 25.72
N ALA A 77 6.13 28.72 26.72
CA ALA A 77 5.19 28.85 27.84
C ALA A 77 5.53 30.00 28.80
N ALA A 78 6.82 30.30 28.98
CA ALA A 78 7.30 31.41 29.80
C ALA A 78 7.12 32.79 29.13
N GLY A 79 6.73 32.84 27.86
CA GLY A 79 6.57 34.10 27.12
C GLY A 79 7.90 34.80 26.78
N GLU A 80 9.04 34.12 26.94
CA GLU A 80 10.38 34.63 26.65
C GLU A 80 10.76 34.54 25.16
N ALA A 81 9.81 34.10 24.33
CA ALA A 81 9.96 33.94 22.89
C ALA A 81 9.83 35.30 22.18
N MET A 82 10.95 36.01 22.02
CA MET A 82 10.95 37.32 21.35
C MET A 82 10.52 37.27 19.87
N VAL A 83 10.63 36.10 19.22
CA VAL A 83 10.18 35.87 17.84
C VAL A 83 9.46 34.53 17.77
N VAL A 84 8.13 34.54 17.88
CA VAL A 84 7.29 33.33 17.88
C VAL A 84 7.48 32.49 16.62
N GLU A 85 7.58 33.13 15.45
CA GLU A 85 7.77 32.45 14.16
C GLU A 85 9.11 31.69 14.08
N HIS A 86 10.15 32.22 14.71
CA HIS A 86 11.45 31.57 14.80
C HIS A 86 11.37 30.28 15.62
N TRP A 87 10.74 30.34 16.80
CA TRP A 87 10.59 29.16 17.67
C TRP A 87 9.60 28.13 17.13
N GLN A 88 8.58 28.56 16.37
CA GLN A 88 7.71 27.68 15.60
C GLN A 88 8.50 26.93 14.51
N GLY A 89 9.37 27.63 13.79
CA GLY A 89 10.28 27.00 12.81
C GLY A 89 11.23 25.98 13.44
N VAL A 90 11.78 26.29 14.63
CA VAL A 90 12.62 25.34 15.39
C VAL A 90 11.82 24.11 15.83
N THR A 91 10.57 24.28 16.26
CA THR A 91 9.70 23.16 16.66
C THR A 91 9.38 22.25 15.48
N GLU A 92 9.10 22.82 14.31
CA GLU A 92 8.85 22.04 13.09
C GLU A 92 10.10 21.32 12.61
N LEU A 93 11.27 21.96 12.73
CA LEU A 93 12.55 21.31 12.41
C LEU A 93 12.83 20.12 13.34
N ILE A 94 12.59 20.26 14.65
CA ILE A 94 12.72 19.16 15.62
C ILE A 94 11.77 18.00 15.26
N ARG A 95 10.54 18.32 14.83
CA ARG A 95 9.55 17.32 14.39
C ARG A 95 10.04 16.53 13.18
N VAL A 96 10.59 17.21 12.18
CA VAL A 96 11.15 16.59 10.96
C VAL A 96 12.36 15.72 11.29
N GLU A 97 13.29 16.21 12.11
CA GLU A 97 14.50 15.46 12.47
C GLU A 97 14.17 14.21 13.31
N LYS A 98 13.16 14.31 14.21
CA LYS A 98 12.63 13.15 14.92
C LYS A 98 12.04 12.11 13.97
N ALA A 99 11.24 12.52 13.00
CA ALA A 99 10.65 11.62 11.99
C ALA A 99 11.72 10.93 11.14
N LYS A 100 12.74 11.68 10.71
CA LYS A 100 13.89 11.13 9.98
C LYS A 100 14.65 10.09 10.78
N LYS A 101 14.99 10.40 12.04
CA LYS A 101 15.70 9.48 12.93
C LYS A 101 14.89 8.22 13.25
N TYR A 102 13.57 8.35 13.41
CA TYR A 102 12.68 7.21 13.57
C TYR A 102 12.74 6.26 12.37
N LEU A 103 12.69 6.81 11.14
CA LEU A 103 12.79 6.01 9.92
C LEU A 103 14.16 5.35 9.76
N GLU A 104 15.25 6.07 10.04
CA GLU A 104 16.61 5.51 10.05
C GLU A 104 16.73 4.37 11.07
N GLN A 105 16.28 4.55 12.31
CA GLN A 105 16.44 3.54 13.36
C GLN A 105 15.62 2.28 13.14
N ASN A 106 14.41 2.41 12.58
CA ASN A 106 13.46 1.32 12.48
C ASN A 106 13.43 0.67 11.09
N TYR A 107 13.98 1.33 10.07
CA TYR A 107 13.91 0.88 8.67
C TYR A 107 15.23 1.01 7.90
N SER A 108 16.38 1.32 8.54
CA SER A 108 17.68 1.28 7.84
C SER A 108 18.24 -0.16 7.78
N ALA A 109 17.81 -0.92 6.78
CA ALA A 109 18.63 -1.93 6.09
C ALA A 109 17.77 -2.68 5.08
N CYS A 110 17.88 -2.31 3.81
CA CYS A 110 17.82 -3.26 2.70
C CYS A 110 18.84 -2.75 1.67
N ASP A 111 20.06 -3.28 1.75
CA ASP A 111 21.01 -3.20 0.67
C ASP A 111 20.42 -3.85 -0.59
N ASP A 112 20.56 -3.14 -1.70
CA ASP A 112 20.56 -3.67 -3.06
C ASP A 112 21.54 -4.85 -3.18
N GLU A 113 21.09 -6.09 -2.99
CA GLU A 113 21.79 -7.25 -3.55
C GLU A 113 20.98 -7.80 -4.74
N ALA A 114 21.23 -7.18 -5.89
CA ALA A 114 20.85 -7.76 -7.17
C ALA A 114 21.52 -9.13 -7.31
N PRO A 115 20.77 -10.22 -7.54
CA PRO A 115 21.37 -11.53 -7.77
C PRO A 115 22.18 -11.52 -9.08
N PRO A 116 23.28 -12.31 -9.17
CA PRO A 116 24.26 -12.19 -10.24
C PRO A 116 23.69 -12.65 -11.57
N CYS A 117 23.72 -11.77 -12.57
CA CYS A 117 23.55 -12.12 -13.97
C CYS A 117 24.72 -13.01 -14.43
N SER A 118 24.52 -14.32 -14.41
CA SER A 118 25.34 -15.26 -15.17
C SER A 118 24.89 -15.25 -16.63
N GLY A 119 25.74 -14.77 -17.52
CA GLY A 119 25.55 -14.92 -18.97
C GLY A 119 25.95 -16.32 -19.46
N ASP A 120 25.36 -16.79 -20.56
CA ASP A 120 26.09 -16.93 -21.84
C ASP A 120 25.14 -17.12 -23.05
N LYS A 121 25.47 -16.34 -24.10
CA LYS A 121 25.32 -16.45 -25.57
C LYS A 121 24.11 -17.11 -26.29
N ASN A 122 23.67 -16.32 -27.28
CA ASN A 122 23.34 -16.63 -28.68
C ASN A 122 22.23 -17.64 -28.99
N ASP A 123 21.17 -17.18 -29.65
CA ASP A 123 20.99 -17.35 -31.10
C ASP A 123 19.75 -16.58 -31.55
N GLU A 124 19.93 -15.74 -32.58
CA GLU A 124 18.86 -15.15 -33.38
C GLU A 124 18.28 -16.27 -34.27
N PRO A 125 16.94 -16.39 -34.38
CA PRO A 125 16.43 -16.51 -35.74
C PRO A 125 15.14 -15.72 -36.01
N GLU A 126 15.18 -15.14 -37.21
CA GLU A 126 14.15 -14.80 -38.18
C GLU A 126 12.66 -14.91 -37.82
N ILE A 127 11.97 -13.85 -38.23
CA ILE A 127 10.52 -13.72 -38.43
C ILE A 127 9.96 -14.89 -39.24
N THR A 128 8.94 -15.55 -38.67
CA THR A 128 7.87 -16.18 -39.45
C THR A 128 6.53 -15.62 -38.98
N ASP A 129 5.83 -14.98 -39.91
CA ASP A 129 4.43 -14.62 -39.77
C ASP A 129 3.54 -15.87 -39.66
N ASP A 130 2.42 -15.69 -38.96
CA ASP A 130 1.22 -16.56 -38.89
C ASP A 130 1.29 -17.83 -38.01
N VAL A 131 0.65 -17.77 -36.83
CA VAL A 131 -0.52 -18.58 -36.38
C VAL A 131 -0.70 -18.42 -34.86
N ASP A 132 -1.97 -18.28 -34.45
CA ASP A 132 -2.47 -18.18 -33.08
C ASP A 132 -1.89 -19.21 -32.08
N ASP A 133 -1.45 -18.72 -30.90
CA ASP A 133 -1.47 -19.34 -29.55
C ASP A 133 -0.21 -18.94 -28.74
N ASP A 134 -0.26 -17.83 -28.01
CA ASP A 134 0.79 -17.48 -27.02
C ASP A 134 0.16 -17.30 -25.63
N ASN A 135 -0.15 -18.46 -25.06
CA ASN A 135 -0.07 -18.74 -23.65
C ASN A 135 1.42 -18.65 -23.23
N ALA A 136 1.93 -17.45 -23.02
CA ALA A 136 3.24 -17.21 -22.42
C ALA A 136 3.06 -16.34 -21.17
N ASP A 137 2.75 -17.03 -20.07
CA ASP A 137 2.97 -16.56 -18.71
C ASP A 137 4.40 -16.01 -18.59
N ALA A 138 4.51 -14.70 -18.39
CA ALA A 138 5.67 -14.09 -17.76
C ALA A 138 5.20 -13.62 -16.39
N ASP A 139 5.14 -14.58 -15.46
CA ASP A 139 4.78 -14.38 -14.06
C ASP A 139 5.90 -13.60 -13.37
N GLU A 140 5.88 -12.27 -13.43
CA GLU A 140 6.61 -11.49 -12.44
C GLU A 140 5.72 -11.38 -11.18
N GLU A 141 6.00 -12.28 -10.23
CA GLU A 141 5.23 -12.55 -9.02
C GLU A 141 5.31 -11.38 -8.00
N GLY A 142 4.61 -10.28 -8.29
CA GLY A 142 4.32 -9.23 -7.30
C GLY A 142 2.97 -9.48 -6.63
N SER A 143 2.93 -10.23 -5.53
CA SER A 143 1.71 -10.42 -4.73
C SER A 143 1.69 -9.50 -3.53
N GLU A 144 0.82 -8.49 -3.54
CA GLU A 144 0.61 -7.58 -2.40
C GLU A 144 -0.50 -8.12 -1.49
N ALA A 145 -0.29 -8.00 -0.17
CA ALA A 145 -1.26 -8.42 0.84
C ALA A 145 -2.33 -7.33 1.04
N LEU A 146 -3.62 -7.69 0.91
CA LEU A 146 -4.70 -6.76 1.22
C LEU A 146 -4.95 -6.66 2.73
N CYS A 147 -5.08 -5.44 3.24
CA CYS A 147 -5.52 -5.18 4.60
C CYS A 147 -7.06 -5.26 4.71
N PRO A 148 -7.61 -5.75 5.85
CA PRO A 148 -9.04 -5.88 6.06
C PRO A 148 -9.69 -4.51 6.31
N VAL A 149 -10.94 -4.35 5.87
CA VAL A 149 -11.74 -3.13 6.14
C VAL A 149 -12.39 -3.24 7.51
N ALA A 150 -12.28 -2.19 8.34
CA ALA A 150 -12.88 -2.15 9.67
C ALA A 150 -14.41 -1.97 9.59
N LEU A 151 -15.17 -2.98 10.02
CA LEU A 151 -16.61 -2.87 10.26
C LEU A 151 -16.90 -2.29 11.66
N PRO A 152 -18.06 -1.62 11.87
CA PRO A 152 -18.47 -1.12 13.19
C PRO A 152 -18.69 -2.28 14.18
N GLN A 153 -18.03 -2.20 15.33
CA GLN A 153 -17.97 -3.27 16.34
C GLN A 153 -19.33 -3.44 17.06
N THR A 154 -19.78 -4.68 17.25
CA THR A 154 -20.91 -5.05 18.12
C THR A 154 -20.40 -5.40 19.54
N PRO A 155 -21.20 -5.20 20.61
CA PRO A 155 -20.73 -5.33 22.00
C PRO A 155 -20.31 -6.76 22.38
N PRO A 156 -19.41 -6.92 23.38
CA PRO A 156 -18.63 -8.14 23.59
C PRO A 156 -19.48 -9.28 24.19
N GLY A 157 -19.94 -10.18 23.32
CA GLY A 157 -20.38 -11.55 23.65
C GLY A 157 -19.20 -12.54 23.56
N PRO A 158 -19.41 -13.85 23.86
CA PRO A 158 -18.34 -14.84 24.01
C PRO A 158 -17.35 -14.78 22.84
N GLU A 159 -16.08 -14.63 23.21
CA GLU A 159 -14.89 -14.28 22.41
C GLU A 159 -14.89 -14.84 20.97
N GLN A 160 -15.54 -14.13 20.04
CA GLN A 160 -15.49 -14.46 18.62
C GLN A 160 -14.12 -14.10 18.07
N ARG A 161 -13.51 -15.06 17.37
CA ARG A 161 -12.13 -14.93 16.87
C ARG A 161 -12.15 -14.39 15.45
N LYS A 162 -11.19 -13.53 15.14
CA LYS A 162 -10.94 -13.14 13.75
C LYS A 162 -10.29 -14.31 13.01
N PRO A 163 -10.83 -14.76 11.87
CA PRO A 163 -10.24 -15.85 11.11
C PRO A 163 -8.88 -15.43 10.53
N LYS A 164 -7.98 -16.39 10.37
CA LYS A 164 -6.68 -16.15 9.72
C LYS A 164 -6.88 -16.21 8.21
N TYR A 165 -6.38 -15.24 7.47
CA TYR A 165 -6.49 -15.25 6.01
C TYR A 165 -5.18 -14.86 5.34
N ILE A 166 -5.03 -15.33 4.10
CA ILE A 166 -4.00 -14.90 3.17
C ILE A 166 -4.74 -14.35 1.97
N THR A 167 -4.65 -13.04 1.76
CA THR A 167 -5.23 -12.37 0.61
C THR A 167 -4.12 -11.88 -0.29
N ARG A 168 -4.14 -12.25 -1.56
CA ARG A 168 -3.17 -11.80 -2.57
C ARG A 168 -3.89 -11.09 -3.70
N VAL A 169 -3.41 -9.90 -4.06
CA VAL A 169 -3.81 -9.20 -5.28
C VAL A 169 -3.01 -9.77 -6.45
N ARG A 170 -3.68 -10.11 -7.54
CA ARG A 170 -3.03 -10.43 -8.81
C ARG A 170 -2.95 -9.16 -9.63
N SER A 171 -1.76 -8.60 -9.74
CA SER A 171 -1.47 -7.43 -10.56
C SER A 171 -0.75 -7.87 -11.84
N GLY A 172 -0.98 -7.20 -12.96
CA GLY A 172 -0.33 -7.53 -14.21
C GLY A 172 -0.44 -6.42 -15.24
N PHE A 173 0.35 -6.52 -16.30
CA PHE A 173 0.36 -5.55 -17.38
C PHE A 173 -0.77 -5.82 -18.38
N GLU A 174 -1.21 -4.77 -19.08
CA GLU A 174 -2.17 -4.88 -20.17
C GLU A 174 -1.61 -4.29 -21.44
N TRP A 175 -1.12 -5.13 -22.34
CA TRP A 175 -0.59 -4.72 -23.65
C TRP A 175 -1.70 -4.49 -24.68
N ASN A 176 -2.55 -3.51 -24.42
CA ASN A 176 -3.57 -3.07 -25.38
C ASN A 176 -2.93 -2.28 -26.55
N LYS A 177 -3.69 -2.00 -27.61
CA LYS A 177 -3.18 -1.29 -28.80
C LYS A 177 -2.54 0.06 -28.47
N TYR A 178 -3.09 0.78 -27.49
CA TYR A 178 -2.55 2.06 -27.04
C TYR A 178 -1.23 1.87 -26.30
N ASN A 179 -1.19 0.94 -25.34
CA ASN A 179 -0.02 0.69 -24.51
C ASN A 179 1.16 0.17 -25.34
N ARG A 180 0.92 -0.62 -26.39
CA ARG A 180 1.97 -1.09 -27.31
C ARG A 180 2.67 0.02 -28.10
N VAL A 181 2.12 1.24 -28.15
CA VAL A 181 2.71 2.39 -28.85
C VAL A 181 3.42 3.33 -27.87
N HIS A 182 3.15 3.21 -26.58
CA HIS A 182 3.63 4.14 -25.55
C HIS A 182 4.56 3.52 -24.51
N TYR A 183 4.60 2.19 -24.45
CA TYR A 183 5.37 1.43 -23.47
C TYR A 183 6.14 0.34 -24.19
N ASP A 184 7.32 0.04 -23.66
CA ASP A 184 8.24 -0.99 -24.17
C ASP A 184 8.55 -1.99 -23.06
N ARG A 185 9.29 -3.07 -23.37
CA ARG A 185 9.64 -4.10 -22.37
C ARG A 185 10.42 -3.54 -21.18
N ASP A 186 11.27 -2.53 -21.42
CA ASP A 186 12.08 -1.89 -20.38
C ASP A 186 11.32 -0.79 -19.61
N GLN A 187 10.21 -0.30 -20.18
CA GLN A 187 9.31 0.68 -19.56
C GLN A 187 7.86 0.20 -19.70
N PRO A 188 7.47 -0.83 -18.95
CA PRO A 188 6.16 -1.44 -19.10
C PRO A 188 5.04 -0.48 -18.66
N PRO A 189 3.80 -0.70 -19.14
CA PRO A 189 2.65 0.10 -18.72
C PRO A 189 2.40 -0.04 -17.21
N PRO A 190 1.61 0.86 -16.59
CA PRO A 190 1.21 0.69 -15.20
C PRO A 190 0.54 -0.66 -14.94
N LYS A 191 0.91 -1.33 -13.83
CA LYS A 191 0.28 -2.59 -13.41
C LYS A 191 -1.19 -2.35 -13.10
N ILE A 192 -2.06 -3.23 -13.59
CA ILE A 192 -3.49 -3.22 -13.29
C ILE A 192 -3.88 -4.47 -12.52
N ILE A 193 -4.90 -4.37 -11.67
CA ILE A 193 -5.42 -5.51 -10.93
C ILE A 193 -6.16 -6.43 -11.91
N LYS A 194 -5.66 -7.67 -12.03
CA LYS A 194 -6.18 -8.76 -12.86
C LYS A 194 -7.09 -9.70 -12.08
N GLY A 195 -6.98 -9.78 -10.76
CA GLY A 195 -7.78 -10.68 -9.95
C GLY A 195 -7.40 -10.69 -8.48
N TYR A 196 -8.07 -11.55 -7.72
CA TYR A 196 -7.83 -11.73 -6.29
C TYR A 196 -7.77 -13.21 -5.91
N LYS A 197 -6.97 -13.51 -4.89
CA LYS A 197 -6.83 -14.83 -4.29
C LYS A 197 -7.02 -14.72 -2.79
N PHE A 198 -8.13 -15.23 -2.29
CA PHE A 198 -8.48 -15.30 -0.88
C PHE A 198 -8.30 -16.73 -0.38
N VAL A 199 -7.53 -16.90 0.68
CA VAL A 199 -7.40 -18.16 1.42
C VAL A 199 -7.74 -17.86 2.87
N VAL A 200 -8.96 -18.17 3.29
CA VAL A 200 -9.45 -17.89 4.64
C VAL A 200 -9.51 -19.18 5.45
N HIS A 201 -8.88 -19.20 6.61
CA HIS A 201 -8.75 -20.37 7.48
C HIS A 201 -9.74 -20.29 8.64
N TYR A 202 -10.58 -21.32 8.71
CA TYR A 202 -11.62 -21.59 9.68
C TYR A 202 -11.48 -23.02 10.25
N PRO A 203 -10.37 -23.33 10.95
CA PRO A 203 -10.11 -24.68 11.47
C PRO A 203 -11.16 -25.16 12.49
N ASP A 204 -11.75 -24.25 13.26
CA ASP A 204 -12.67 -24.56 14.35
C ASP A 204 -14.15 -24.36 13.95
N LEU A 205 -14.45 -24.22 12.66
CA LEU A 205 -15.82 -24.02 12.20
C LEU A 205 -16.59 -25.33 12.35
N ALA A 206 -17.34 -25.42 13.45
CA ALA A 206 -18.21 -26.55 13.75
C ALA A 206 -19.48 -26.47 12.88
N GLY A 207 -19.39 -26.93 11.63
CA GLY A 207 -20.55 -27.00 10.74
C GLY A 207 -20.25 -27.57 9.36
N THR A 208 -21.24 -28.25 8.77
CA THR A 208 -21.20 -28.73 7.37
C THR A 208 -21.46 -27.60 6.37
N LYS A 209 -21.91 -26.43 6.85
CA LYS A 209 -22.23 -25.30 5.98
C LYS A 209 -20.96 -24.53 5.61
N PRO A 210 -20.69 -24.34 4.31
CA PRO A 210 -19.55 -23.53 3.87
C PRO A 210 -19.79 -22.05 4.23
N PRO A 211 -18.73 -21.28 4.47
CA PRO A 211 -18.83 -19.83 4.62
C PRO A 211 -19.48 -19.21 3.37
N GLU A 212 -20.44 -18.32 3.58
CA GLU A 212 -21.11 -17.59 2.51
C GLU A 212 -20.38 -16.27 2.28
N TYR A 213 -20.41 -15.73 1.06
CA TYR A 213 -19.88 -14.41 0.79
C TYR A 213 -20.93 -13.53 0.10
N THR A 214 -20.94 -12.27 0.46
CA THR A 214 -21.79 -11.23 -0.14
C THR A 214 -20.91 -10.11 -0.69
N ILE A 215 -21.40 -9.42 -1.71
CA ILE A 215 -20.70 -8.28 -2.32
C ILE A 215 -21.61 -7.07 -2.16
N HIS A 216 -21.07 -6.01 -1.56
CA HIS A 216 -21.75 -4.74 -1.35
C HIS A 216 -21.02 -3.62 -2.10
N GLU A 217 -21.75 -2.65 -2.62
CA GLU A 217 -21.16 -1.48 -3.28
C GLU A 217 -20.53 -0.54 -2.22
N ASP A 218 -19.31 -0.06 -2.46
CA ASP A 218 -18.67 0.96 -1.64
C ASP A 218 -19.20 2.32 -2.16
N GLY A 219 -20.14 2.91 -1.42
CA GLY A 219 -21.11 3.94 -1.87
C GLY A 219 -20.55 5.29 -2.32
N GLU A 220 -19.27 5.37 -2.68
CA GLU A 220 -18.55 6.61 -2.92
C GLU A 220 -18.07 6.77 -4.37
N SER A 221 -17.84 5.70 -5.14
CA SER A 221 -17.36 5.83 -6.53
C SER A 221 -17.75 4.69 -7.49
N GLY A 222 -18.34 3.59 -7.02
CA GLY A 222 -18.70 2.44 -7.87
C GLY A 222 -17.51 1.66 -8.48
N GLU A 223 -16.30 2.21 -8.40
CA GLU A 223 -15.04 1.59 -8.83
C GLU A 223 -14.60 0.43 -7.93
N THR A 224 -15.01 0.47 -6.66
CA THR A 224 -14.69 -0.57 -5.67
C THR A 224 -15.95 -1.11 -5.01
N CYS A 225 -15.88 -2.37 -4.57
CA CYS A 225 -16.93 -3.04 -3.83
C CYS A 225 -16.32 -3.80 -2.65
N ILE A 226 -17.13 -4.07 -1.63
CA ILE A 226 -16.73 -4.77 -0.42
C ILE A 226 -17.25 -6.19 -0.50
N ILE A 227 -16.33 -7.16 -0.54
CA ILE A 227 -16.67 -8.58 -0.37
C ILE A 227 -16.63 -8.92 1.11
N ARG A 228 -17.73 -9.44 1.65
CA ARG A 228 -17.89 -9.85 3.05
C ARG A 228 -18.10 -11.35 3.14
N PHE A 229 -17.30 -12.01 3.95
CA PHE A 229 -17.41 -13.44 4.24
C PHE A 229 -18.17 -13.61 5.56
N HIS A 230 -19.29 -14.32 5.48
CA HIS A 230 -20.15 -14.70 6.58
C HIS A 230 -19.86 -16.13 7.00
N THR A 231 -19.51 -16.30 8.27
CA THR A 231 -19.16 -17.62 8.83
C THR A 231 -20.05 -17.99 10.02
N GLY A 232 -20.42 -17.00 10.83
CA GLY A 232 -21.12 -17.20 12.10
C GLY A 232 -20.19 -17.65 13.25
N PRO A 233 -20.71 -17.72 14.49
CA PRO A 233 -19.92 -18.10 15.67
C PRO A 233 -19.23 -19.46 15.46
N PRO A 234 -17.94 -19.64 15.80
CA PRO A 234 -17.09 -18.81 16.66
C PRO A 234 -16.27 -17.71 15.95
N TYR A 235 -16.46 -17.51 14.63
CA TYR A 235 -15.68 -16.54 13.86
C TYR A 235 -16.48 -15.26 13.58
N GLU A 236 -15.77 -14.13 13.57
CA GLU A 236 -16.31 -12.85 13.11
C GLU A 236 -16.30 -12.80 11.57
N ASP A 237 -17.27 -12.08 11.00
CA ASP A 237 -17.29 -11.81 9.57
C ASP A 237 -16.09 -10.95 9.15
N VAL A 238 -15.47 -11.28 8.01
CA VAL A 238 -14.36 -10.51 7.46
C VAL A 238 -14.73 -9.88 6.14
N ALA A 239 -14.29 -8.65 5.92
CA ALA A 239 -14.62 -7.88 4.72
C ALA A 239 -13.37 -7.27 4.08
N PHE A 240 -13.34 -7.27 2.75
CA PHE A 240 -12.23 -6.74 1.95
C PHE A 240 -12.76 -5.82 0.87
N ARG A 241 -12.05 -4.71 0.64
CA ARG A 241 -12.30 -3.83 -0.51
C ARG A 241 -11.62 -4.44 -1.74
N ILE A 242 -12.38 -4.62 -2.81
CA ILE A 242 -11.94 -5.12 -4.10
C ILE A 242 -12.42 -4.20 -5.23
N VAL A 243 -11.83 -4.34 -6.41
CA VAL A 243 -12.26 -3.61 -7.60
C VAL A 243 -13.59 -4.18 -8.10
N ASN A 244 -14.53 -3.30 -8.43
CA ASN A 244 -15.83 -3.66 -8.97
C ASN A 244 -15.74 -3.88 -10.49
N LYS A 245 -15.26 -5.06 -10.87
CA LYS A 245 -15.19 -5.53 -12.27
C LYS A 245 -15.85 -6.91 -12.39
N GLU A 246 -16.29 -7.25 -13.60
CA GLU A 246 -16.92 -8.55 -13.87
C GLU A 246 -15.92 -9.70 -13.71
N TRP A 247 -16.32 -10.76 -12.99
CA TRP A 247 -15.47 -11.91 -12.72
C TRP A 247 -15.53 -12.94 -13.85
N GLU A 248 -14.40 -13.60 -14.09
CA GLU A 248 -14.32 -14.75 -14.97
C GLU A 248 -14.53 -16.03 -14.18
N TYR A 249 -15.72 -16.64 -14.32
CA TYR A 249 -16.10 -17.89 -13.64
C TYR A 249 -15.53 -19.16 -14.29
N SER A 250 -14.66 -19.03 -15.29
CA SER A 250 -14.08 -20.16 -15.99
C SER A 250 -13.03 -20.86 -15.12
N ARG A 251 -13.19 -22.19 -14.93
CA ARG A 251 -12.16 -23.01 -14.25
C ARG A 251 -10.82 -23.00 -14.98
N LYS A 252 -10.82 -22.85 -16.31
CA LYS A 252 -9.60 -22.73 -17.12
C LYS A 252 -8.87 -21.41 -16.84
N ALA A 253 -9.59 -20.35 -16.50
CA ALA A 253 -9.03 -19.06 -16.13
C ALA A 253 -8.60 -19.00 -14.65
N GLY A 254 -8.67 -20.11 -13.91
CA GLY A 254 -8.23 -20.19 -12.52
C GLY A 254 -9.30 -19.84 -11.48
N PHE A 255 -10.58 -19.75 -11.88
CA PHE A 255 -11.67 -19.58 -10.92
C PHE A 255 -11.76 -20.78 -9.97
N ARG A 256 -11.77 -20.50 -8.66
CA ARG A 256 -11.92 -21.50 -7.60
C ARG A 256 -12.78 -20.91 -6.49
N CYS A 257 -13.81 -21.63 -6.08
CA CYS A 257 -14.61 -21.33 -4.90
C CYS A 257 -14.89 -22.65 -4.19
N THR A 258 -14.03 -23.04 -3.25
CA THR A 258 -14.14 -24.31 -2.53
C THR A 258 -13.88 -24.13 -1.04
N PHE A 259 -14.59 -24.89 -0.21
CA PHE A 259 -14.36 -24.93 1.23
C PHE A 259 -14.05 -26.37 1.63
N GLU A 260 -12.81 -26.62 2.04
CA GLU A 260 -12.33 -27.96 2.39
C GLU A 260 -11.47 -27.91 3.64
N ARG A 261 -11.68 -28.85 4.58
CA ARG A 261 -10.87 -28.98 5.81
C ARG A 261 -10.72 -27.68 6.61
N GLY A 262 -11.78 -26.87 6.66
CA GLY A 262 -11.74 -25.60 7.36
C GLY A 262 -10.95 -24.51 6.63
N VAL A 263 -10.74 -24.62 5.31
CA VAL A 263 -10.10 -23.59 4.50
C VAL A 263 -10.99 -23.22 3.33
N LEU A 264 -11.32 -21.93 3.22
CA LEU A 264 -12.04 -21.34 2.11
C LEU A 264 -11.05 -20.81 1.09
N HIS A 265 -11.13 -21.33 -0.13
CA HIS A 265 -10.43 -20.83 -1.29
C HIS A 265 -11.39 -20.08 -2.19
N LEU A 266 -11.21 -18.76 -2.33
CA LEU A 266 -11.89 -17.96 -3.33
C LEU A 266 -10.85 -17.27 -4.21
N ASN A 267 -10.69 -17.78 -5.43
CA ASN A 267 -9.76 -17.25 -6.43
C ASN A 267 -10.56 -16.88 -7.66
N PHE A 268 -10.37 -15.67 -8.17
CA PHE A 268 -11.00 -15.24 -9.41
C PHE A 268 -10.11 -14.22 -10.12
N ASN A 269 -10.23 -14.21 -11.44
CA ASN A 269 -9.68 -13.18 -12.29
C ASN A 269 -10.82 -12.33 -12.86
N PHE A 270 -10.51 -11.12 -13.29
CA PHE A 270 -11.46 -10.25 -13.98
C PHE A 270 -11.54 -10.61 -15.46
N LYS A 271 -12.73 -10.53 -16.03
CA LYS A 271 -12.93 -10.71 -17.47
C LYS A 271 -12.13 -9.68 -18.25
N ARG A 272 -11.45 -10.15 -19.29
CA ARG A 272 -10.78 -9.30 -20.28
C ARG A 272 -11.76 -9.03 -21.41
N PHE A 273 -12.10 -7.77 -21.61
CA PHE A 273 -12.88 -7.36 -22.77
C PHE A 273 -11.94 -7.15 -23.95
N PHE A 274 -12.07 -8.00 -24.96
CA PHE A 274 -11.45 -7.76 -26.25
C PHE A 274 -12.34 -6.82 -27.05
N TYR A 275 -11.81 -5.66 -27.41
CA TYR A 275 -12.49 -4.78 -28.36
C TYR A 275 -12.53 -5.48 -29.73
N LYS A 276 -13.71 -5.95 -30.14
CA LYS A 276 -13.93 -6.45 -31.50
C LYS A 276 -14.13 -5.25 -32.42
N ARG A 277 -13.38 -5.23 -33.52
CA ARG A 277 -13.36 -4.15 -34.50
C ARG A 277 -14.43 -4.36 -35.57
#